data_AF-A0A518WH24-F1
#
_entry.id   AF-A0A518WH24-F1
#
_cell.length_a   1.000
_cell.length_b   1.000
_cell.length_c   1.000
_cell.angle_alpha   90.00
_cell.angle_beta   90.00
_cell.angle_gamma   90.00
#
_symmetry.space_group_name_H-M   'P 1'
#
loop_
_entity.id
_entity.type
_entity.pdbx_description
1 polymer ?
#
loop_
_entity_poly.entity_id
_entity_poly.type
_entity_poly.pdbx_seq_one_letter_code
_entity_poly.pdbx_strand_id
1 'polypeptide(L)' 'MTPAGPVPAPVGVLPPVVIDACQGCGACLLTCPTHAIRPVPGGLTVRADRCTGCLECLEICPVDAIRVTTDRRGAP' A
#
# COMPACT_ATOMS: atom_id res chain seq x y z
N MET A 1 18.83 -17.64 -0.02
CA MET A 1 17.62 -17.39 0.79
C MET A 1 17.91 -16.32 1.83
N THR A 2 18.13 -15.07 1.39
CA THR A 2 18.33 -13.94 2.29
C THR A 2 16.97 -13.45 2.78
N PRO A 3 16.78 -13.19 4.09
CA PRO A 3 15.58 -12.54 4.58
C PRO A 3 15.58 -11.10 4.07
N ALA A 4 14.50 -10.68 3.43
CA ALA A 4 14.26 -9.28 3.11
C ALA A 4 14.27 -8.50 4.43
N GLY A 5 15.39 -7.85 4.73
CA GLY A 5 15.53 -7.00 5.90
C GLY A 5 14.47 -5.88 5.87
N PRO A 6 14.07 -5.37 7.04
CA PRO A 6 13.13 -4.25 7.11
C PRO A 6 13.78 -3.04 6.43
N VAL A 7 13.23 -2.62 5.29
CA VAL A 7 13.63 -1.36 4.63
C VAL A 7 13.09 -0.22 5.50
N PRO A 8 13.95 0.58 6.17
CA PRO A 8 13.48 1.68 6.98
C PRO A 8 12.90 2.77 6.07
N ALA A 9 11.59 3.00 6.15
CA ALA A 9 10.95 4.12 5.47
C ALA A 9 11.39 5.44 6.14
N PRO A 10 11.81 6.47 5.39
CA PRO A 10 12.11 7.77 5.97
C PRO A 10 10.82 8.39 6.55
N VAL A 11 10.90 8.83 7.80
CA VAL A 11 9.85 9.59 8.49
C VAL A 11 9.50 10.84 7.68
N GLY A 12 8.26 10.93 7.19
CA GLY A 12 7.73 12.12 6.51
C GLY A 12 7.13 11.91 5.11
N VAL A 13 6.98 10.67 4.62
CA VAL A 13 6.43 10.40 3.28
C VAL A 13 5.01 9.85 3.41
N LEU A 14 4.04 10.56 2.82
CA LEU A 14 2.69 10.03 2.62
C LEU A 14 2.78 8.69 1.86
N PRO A 15 1.86 7.73 2.07
CA PRO A 15 1.89 6.50 1.32
C PRO A 15 1.77 6.86 -0.17
N PRO A 16 2.69 6.39 -1.03
CA PRO A 16 2.63 6.67 -2.47
C PRO A 16 1.44 5.97 -3.13
N VAL A 17 0.60 5.25 -2.37
CA VAL A 17 -0.52 4.48 -2.89
C VAL A 17 -1.81 4.80 -2.15
N VAL A 18 -2.90 4.88 -2.91
CA VAL A 18 -4.27 5.01 -2.41
C VAL A 18 -5.09 3.84 -2.92
N ILE A 19 -6.11 3.46 -2.14
CA ILE A 19 -7.02 2.35 -2.46
C ILE A 19 -8.42 2.93 -2.57
N ASP A 20 -9.05 2.76 -3.72
CA ASP A 20 -10.41 3.20 -4.03
C ASP A 20 -11.17 2.08 -4.78
N ALA A 21 -12.50 2.04 -4.71
CA ALA A 21 -13.31 1.00 -5.37
C ALA A 21 -12.95 -0.47 -5.01
N CYS A 22 -12.38 -0.70 -3.83
CA CYS A 22 -11.96 -2.01 -3.35
C CYS A 22 -13.13 -3.00 -3.21
N GLN A 23 -12.99 -4.21 -3.77
CA GLN A 23 -13.97 -5.30 -3.65
C GLN A 23 -13.68 -6.29 -2.51
N GLY A 24 -12.64 -6.04 -1.71
CA GLY A 24 -12.34 -6.86 -0.52
C GLY A 24 -11.75 -8.25 -0.79
N CYS A 25 -11.15 -8.51 -1.96
CA CYS A 25 -10.59 -9.83 -2.28
C CYS A 25 -9.38 -10.24 -1.43
N GLY A 26 -8.70 -9.28 -0.79
CA GLY A 26 -7.56 -9.54 0.11
C GLY A 26 -6.22 -9.87 -0.56
N ALA A 27 -6.14 -9.95 -1.89
CA ALA A 27 -4.90 -10.30 -2.59
C ALA A 27 -3.72 -9.36 -2.24
N CYS A 28 -3.98 -8.05 -2.14
CA CYS A 28 -2.98 -7.07 -1.77
C CYS A 28 -2.48 -7.22 -0.31
N LEU A 29 -3.29 -7.79 0.59
CA LEU A 29 -2.89 -8.06 1.98
C LEU A 29 -1.81 -9.15 2.05
N LEU A 30 -1.92 -10.15 1.17
CA LEU A 30 -1.01 -11.30 1.12
C LEU A 30 0.31 -10.96 0.43
N THR A 31 0.26 -10.11 -0.61
CA THR A 31 1.46 -9.77 -1.38
C THR A 31 2.33 -8.70 -0.72
N CYS A 32 1.78 -7.87 0.16
CA CYS A 32 2.50 -6.73 0.72
C CYS A 32 3.63 -7.20 1.67
N PRO A 33 4.92 -7.07 1.30
CA PRO A 33 6.02 -7.67 2.06
C PRO A 33 6.20 -7.02 3.44
N THR A 34 5.91 -5.72 3.54
CA THR A 34 5.98 -4.97 4.81
C THR A 34 4.65 -4.98 5.56
N HIS A 35 3.63 -5.68 5.03
CA HIS A 35 2.29 -5.71 5.58
C HIS A 35 1.77 -4.29 5.90
N ALA A 36 1.94 -3.35 4.96
CA ALA A 36 1.49 -1.96 5.12
C ALA A 36 -0.03 -1.81 4.95
N ILE A 37 -0.70 -2.73 4.25
CA ILE A 37 -2.14 -2.66 3.98
C ILE A 37 -2.93 -3.32 5.13
N ARG A 38 -3.97 -2.66 5.64
CA ARG A 38 -4.80 -3.14 6.75
C ARG A 38 -6.29 -3.02 6.46
N PRO A 39 -7.11 -4.00 6.86
CA PRO A 39 -8.56 -3.85 6.88
C PRO A 39 -8.99 -2.76 7.86
N VAL A 40 -9.93 -1.94 7.44
CA VAL A 40 -10.62 -0.94 8.28
C VAL A 40 -12.12 -1.01 8.00
N PRO A 41 -12.98 -0.48 8.89
CA PRO A 41 -14.40 -0.34 8.56
C PRO A 41 -14.55 0.43 7.24
N GLY A 42 -15.24 -0.17 6.26
CA GLY A 42 -15.47 0.43 4.95
C GLY A 42 -14.38 0.21 3.89
N GLY A 43 -13.31 -0.54 4.17
CA GLY A 43 -12.34 -0.89 3.12
C GLY A 43 -10.95 -1.26 3.63
N LEU A 44 -9.94 -0.83 2.88
CA LEU A 44 -8.53 -1.04 3.21
C LEU A 44 -7.83 0.32 3.36
N THR A 45 -6.88 0.39 4.29
CA THR A 45 -6.00 1.55 4.48
C THR A 45 -4.54 1.15 4.29
N VAL A 46 -3.70 2.11 3.94
CA VAL A 46 -2.25 1.92 3.78
C VAL A 46 -1.50 2.69 4.85
N ARG A 47 -0.68 1.97 5.61
CA ARG A 47 0.21 2.52 6.62
C ARG A 47 1.42 3.17 5.98
N ALA A 48 1.45 4.50 5.98
CA ALA A 48 2.55 5.31 5.45
C ALA A 48 3.90 4.95 6.09
N ASP A 49 3.90 4.65 7.40
CA ASP A 49 5.10 4.27 8.16
C ASP A 49 5.70 2.91 7.76
N ARG A 50 4.98 2.11 6.96
CA ARG A 50 5.43 0.78 6.49
C ARG A 50 5.44 0.63 4.98
N CYS A 51 4.74 1.49 4.26
CA CYS A 51 4.70 1.43 2.81
C CYS A 51 6.05 1.90 2.26
N THR A 52 6.74 1.01 1.55
CA THR A 52 8.03 1.31 0.90
C THR A 52 7.87 1.78 -0.54
N GLY A 53 6.63 1.81 -1.06
CA GLY A 53 6.36 2.10 -2.47
C GLY A 53 6.84 1.01 -3.42
N CYS A 54 6.84 -0.26 -3.00
CA CYS A 54 7.26 -1.40 -3.86
C CYS A 54 6.26 -1.73 -4.99
N LEU A 55 5.04 -1.19 -4.94
CA LEU A 55 3.99 -1.29 -5.97
C LEU A 55 3.45 -2.69 -6.28
N GLU A 56 3.89 -3.73 -5.58
CA GLU A 56 3.36 -5.11 -5.71
C GLU A 56 1.82 -5.20 -5.57
N CYS A 57 1.25 -4.34 -4.71
CA CYS A 57 -0.20 -4.30 -4.52
C CYS A 57 -0.96 -3.76 -5.75
N LEU A 58 -0.34 -2.92 -6.58
CA LEU A 58 -0.93 -2.40 -7.81
C LEU A 58 -1.08 -3.51 -8.84
N GLU A 59 -0.01 -4.27 -9.07
CA GLU A 59 0.04 -5.36 -10.05
C GLU A 59 -0.94 -6.50 -9.72
N ILE A 60 -1.13 -6.80 -8.43
CA ILE A 60 -1.99 -7.92 -8.02
C ILE A 60 -3.48 -7.58 -7.97
N CYS A 61 -3.86 -6.30 -8.10
CA CYS A 61 -5.25 -5.91 -7.91
C CYS A 61 -6.09 -6.25 -9.14
N PRO A 62 -7.03 -7.22 -9.07
CA PRO A 62 -7.76 -7.67 -10.26
C PRO A 62 -8.83 -6.68 -10.75
N VAL A 63 -9.04 -5.59 -10.02
CA VAL A 63 -10.07 -4.58 -10.28
C VAL A 63 -9.50 -3.16 -10.35
N ASP A 64 -8.17 -3.03 -10.44
CA ASP A 64 -7.47 -1.73 -10.55
C ASP A 64 -7.85 -0.71 -9.46
N ALA A 65 -8.16 -1.22 -8.25
CA ALA A 65 -8.56 -0.42 -7.10
C ALA A 65 -7.40 0.35 -6.44
N ILE A 66 -6.16 0.16 -6.90
CA ILE A 66 -4.95 0.71 -6.26
C ILE A 66 -4.25 1.66 -7.22
N ARG A 67 -3.98 2.89 -6.78
CA ARG A 67 -3.34 3.93 -7.60
C ARG A 67 -2.12 4.50 -6.92
N VAL A 68 -1.12 4.88 -7.71
CA VAL A 68 0.04 5.64 -7.23
C VAL A 68 -0.28 7.13 -7.23
N THR A 69 -0.09 7.78 -6.09
CA THR A 69 -0.14 9.24 -5.97
C THR A 69 1.28 9.77 -6.02
N THR A 70 1.56 10.67 -6.96
CA THR A 70 2.83 11.42 -7.07
C THR A 70 2.86 12.65 -6.17
N ASP A 71 1.77 12.87 -5.45
CA ASP A 71 1.60 14.06 -4.66
C ASP A 71 2.34 13.91 -3.33
N ARG A 72 3.44 14.66 -3.21
CA ARG A 72 4.17 14.85 -1.93
C ARG A 72 3.44 15.82 -0.98
N ARG A 73 2.20 16.21 -1.27
CA ARG A 73 1.41 17.20 -0.51
C ARG A 73 -0.07 16.89 -0.60
N GLY A 74 -0.52 15.84 0.11
CA GLY A 74 -1.85 15.23 -0.02
C GLY A 74 -2.86 16.11 -0.75
N ALA A 75 -3.22 15.75 -1.99
CA ALA A 75 -4.20 16.49 -2.79
C ALA A 75 -5.49 16.76 -1.98
N PRO A 76 -6.12 17.94 -2.16
CA PRO A 76 -7.10 18.52 -1.25
C PRO A 76 -8.38 17.70 -1.07
#